data_AF-A0A4U0V3M7-F1
#
_entry.id   AF-A0A4U0V3M7-F1
#
_cell.length_a   1.000
_cell.length_b   1.000
_cell.length_c   1.000
_cell.angle_alpha   90.00
_cell.angle_beta   90.00
_cell.angle_gamma   90.00
#
_symmetry.space_group_name_H-M   'P 1'
#
loop_
_entity.id
_entity.type
_entity.pdbx_description
1 polymer ?
#
loop_
_entity_poly.entity_id
_entity_poly.type
_entity_poly.pdbx_seq_one_letter_code
_entity_poly.pdbx_strand_id
1 'polypeptide(L)'
;MSDEKIDVDAPAYDTKGLPAPAVVEDGPIEGEVINVSGHKQELDRNFGFWSICAIGVVSDNAWAAGGGSLIVAFYNGGGPGVIFELYVCSLQLLLVNELRDLASIAATFFYVFIGASLAQCGQQWNCLAWIFGTASSTLWAANTIIAMYSLYHPDYTPQRWQIFVVFLVVCWMDASVVMFGQRILPKLANLACCVCVGGVFITIMVCAIMPATTGQGYASNSFVWTEWNNQTGYTSDGFVFLAGMLNGAFAI
;
A
#
# COMPACT_ATOMS: atom_id res chain seq x y z
N MET A 1 -48.36 -7.75 46.66
CA MET A 1 -48.65 -7.85 45.22
C MET A 1 -47.51 -8.64 44.63
N SER A 2 -47.84 -9.80 44.11
CA SER A 2 -47.04 -11.03 44.03
C SER A 2 -46.06 -11.07 42.85
N ASP A 3 -44.96 -11.80 43.07
CA ASP A 3 -44.00 -12.26 42.07
C ASP A 3 -44.68 -13.02 40.93
N GLU A 4 -44.55 -12.54 39.70
CA GLU A 4 -44.98 -13.24 38.49
C GLU A 4 -43.77 -13.96 37.89
N LYS A 5 -43.75 -15.29 38.04
CA LYS A 5 -42.78 -16.19 37.41
C LYS A 5 -43.00 -16.19 35.90
N ILE A 6 -41.91 -15.98 35.15
CA ILE A 6 -41.87 -16.21 33.70
C ILE A 6 -42.00 -17.72 33.45
N ASP A 7 -43.10 -18.11 32.82
CA ASP A 7 -43.41 -19.49 32.46
C ASP A 7 -42.50 -19.94 31.31
N VAL A 8 -41.71 -20.99 31.55
CA VAL A 8 -40.77 -21.58 30.58
C VAL A 8 -41.46 -22.79 29.95
N ASP A 9 -42.51 -22.56 29.17
CA ASP A 9 -43.17 -23.59 28.37
C ASP A 9 -43.83 -22.97 27.13
N ALA A 10 -43.00 -22.62 26.14
CA ALA A 10 -43.47 -22.41 24.77
C ALA A 10 -43.31 -23.74 24.01
N PRO A 11 -44.32 -24.21 23.27
CA PRO A 11 -44.31 -25.54 22.67
C PRO A 11 -43.19 -25.68 21.65
N ALA A 12 -42.42 -26.77 21.78
CA ALA A 12 -41.44 -27.19 20.77
C ALA A 12 -42.15 -27.37 19.42
N TYR A 13 -41.66 -26.68 18.40
CA TYR A 13 -42.19 -26.77 17.04
C TYR A 13 -41.92 -28.18 16.47
N ASP A 14 -42.98 -28.98 16.35
CA ASP A 14 -42.92 -30.33 15.78
C ASP A 14 -42.65 -30.24 14.26
N THR A 15 -41.49 -30.73 13.85
CA THR A 15 -41.03 -30.69 12.45
C THR A 15 -41.44 -31.93 11.64
N LYS A 16 -42.28 -32.83 12.18
CA LYS A 16 -42.57 -34.13 11.54
C LYS A 16 -43.60 -34.16 10.40
N GLY A 17 -43.95 -33.02 9.80
CA GLY A 17 -44.95 -33.01 8.72
C GLY A 17 -44.88 -31.87 7.70
N LEU A 18 -43.89 -30.98 7.77
CA LEU A 18 -43.70 -29.98 6.73
C LEU A 18 -42.93 -30.62 5.56
N PRO A 19 -43.37 -30.42 4.30
CA PRO A 19 -42.52 -30.76 3.17
C PRO A 19 -41.19 -30.03 3.36
N ALA A 20 -40.09 -30.80 3.30
CA ALA A 20 -38.75 -30.22 3.31
C ALA A 20 -38.72 -29.07 2.29
N PRO A 21 -38.09 -27.92 2.60
CA PRO A 21 -37.91 -26.88 1.60
C PRO A 21 -37.30 -27.57 0.38
N ALA A 22 -37.98 -27.47 -0.75
CA ALA A 22 -37.53 -28.08 -1.98
C ALA A 22 -36.11 -27.60 -2.22
N VAL A 23 -35.13 -28.46 -1.95
CA VAL A 23 -33.81 -28.33 -2.51
C VAL A 23 -34.07 -28.57 -3.98
N VAL A 24 -34.29 -27.47 -4.70
CA VAL A 24 -34.17 -27.47 -6.13
C VAL A 24 -32.70 -27.78 -6.36
N GLU A 25 -32.38 -29.07 -6.54
CA GLU A 25 -31.15 -29.48 -7.21
C GLU A 25 -31.26 -29.00 -8.66
N ASP A 26 -31.13 -27.70 -8.85
CA ASP A 26 -30.66 -27.18 -10.12
C ASP A 26 -29.21 -27.66 -10.18
N GLY A 27 -29.02 -28.82 -10.83
CA GLY A 27 -27.71 -29.23 -11.30
C GLY A 27 -27.06 -28.07 -12.05
N PRO A 28 -25.71 -28.01 -12.12
CA PRO A 28 -25.02 -26.81 -12.56
C PRO A 28 -25.58 -26.33 -13.90
N ILE A 29 -26.29 -25.20 -13.89
CA ILE A 29 -26.65 -24.52 -15.11
C ILE A 29 -25.32 -23.98 -15.65
N GLU A 30 -24.92 -24.55 -16.78
CA GLU A 30 -23.65 -24.32 -17.45
C GLU A 30 -23.41 -22.80 -17.64
N GLY A 31 -22.65 -22.18 -16.73
CA GLY A 31 -22.29 -20.76 -16.80
C GLY A 31 -22.41 -19.94 -15.52
N GLU A 32 -23.08 -20.41 -14.45
CA GLU A 32 -23.20 -19.62 -13.21
C GLU A 32 -21.96 -19.82 -12.31
N VAL A 33 -21.09 -18.79 -12.27
CA VAL A 33 -19.89 -18.80 -11.41
C VAL A 33 -20.34 -18.53 -9.97
N ILE A 34 -20.55 -19.60 -9.21
CA ILE A 34 -20.89 -19.54 -7.79
C ILE A 34 -19.68 -18.97 -7.03
N ASN A 35 -19.90 -17.93 -6.20
CA ASN A 35 -18.85 -17.35 -5.35
C ASN A 35 -18.34 -18.40 -4.34
N VAL A 36 -17.11 -18.27 -3.84
CA VAL A 36 -16.54 -19.14 -2.79
C VAL A 36 -17.37 -19.13 -1.49
N SER A 37 -18.22 -18.12 -1.31
CA SER A 37 -19.18 -18.02 -0.20
C SER A 37 -20.53 -18.70 -0.47
N GLY A 38 -20.71 -19.39 -1.60
CA GLY A 38 -21.97 -20.06 -1.96
C GLY A 38 -23.12 -19.13 -2.35
N HIS A 39 -22.88 -17.81 -2.41
CA HIS A 39 -23.87 -16.83 -2.82
C HIS A 39 -23.77 -16.55 -4.32
N LYS A 40 -24.91 -16.19 -4.93
CA LYS A 40 -24.97 -15.74 -6.32
C LYS A 40 -24.08 -14.51 -6.50
N GLN A 41 -23.20 -14.58 -7.49
CA GLN A 41 -22.26 -13.52 -7.83
C GLN A 41 -23.03 -12.35 -8.50
N GLU A 42 -23.54 -11.41 -7.71
CA GLU A 42 -24.32 -10.25 -8.20
C GLU A 42 -23.46 -9.16 -8.89
N LEU A 43 -22.13 -9.22 -8.73
CA LEU A 43 -21.18 -8.27 -9.31
C LEU A 43 -20.37 -8.90 -10.44
N ASP A 44 -20.45 -8.30 -11.63
CA ASP A 44 -19.62 -8.66 -12.79
C ASP A 44 -18.13 -8.58 -12.42
N ARG A 45 -17.39 -9.67 -12.66
CA ARG A 45 -15.97 -9.76 -12.36
C ARG A 45 -15.16 -8.96 -13.39
N ASN A 46 -14.93 -7.68 -13.09
CA ASN A 46 -14.16 -6.77 -13.94
C ASN A 46 -12.64 -7.00 -13.90
N PHE A 47 -12.12 -7.71 -12.88
CA PHE A 47 -10.69 -7.99 -12.72
C PHE A 47 -10.33 -9.41 -13.14
N GLY A 48 -9.50 -9.54 -14.17
CA GLY A 48 -8.85 -10.80 -14.54
C GLY A 48 -7.61 -11.07 -13.67
N PHE A 49 -7.07 -12.29 -13.73
CA PHE A 49 -5.88 -12.71 -12.99
C PHE A 49 -4.71 -11.71 -13.12
N TRP A 50 -4.35 -11.35 -14.36
CA TRP A 50 -3.27 -10.40 -14.63
C TRP A 50 -3.51 -9.00 -14.07
N SER A 51 -4.77 -8.55 -14.01
CA SER A 51 -5.11 -7.25 -13.42
C SER A 51 -5.03 -7.27 -11.90
N ILE A 52 -5.34 -8.41 -11.27
CA ILE A 52 -5.16 -8.58 -9.82
C ILE A 52 -3.66 -8.61 -9.49
N CYS A 53 -2.86 -9.37 -10.24
CA CYS A 53 -1.41 -9.37 -10.09
C CYS A 53 -0.80 -7.98 -10.33
N ALA A 54 -1.27 -7.26 -11.36
CA ALA A 54 -0.83 -5.90 -11.66
C ALA A 54 -1.16 -4.93 -10.52
N ILE A 55 -2.36 -5.02 -9.93
CA ILE A 55 -2.70 -4.25 -8.73
C ILE A 55 -1.75 -4.59 -7.59
N GLY A 56 -1.50 -5.88 -7.31
CA GLY A 56 -0.57 -6.27 -6.25
C GLY A 56 0.83 -5.65 -6.43
N VAL A 57 1.39 -5.74 -7.63
CA VAL A 57 2.71 -5.17 -7.95
C VAL A 57 2.72 -3.64 -7.87
N VAL A 58 1.66 -2.97 -8.33
CA VAL A 58 1.57 -1.50 -8.31
C VAL A 58 1.29 -0.97 -6.90
N SER A 59 0.51 -1.70 -6.11
CA SER A 59 0.25 -1.38 -4.70
C SER A 59 1.50 -1.52 -3.84
N ASP A 60 2.37 -2.48 -4.17
CA ASP A 60 3.65 -2.72 -3.49
C ASP A 60 4.84 -2.07 -4.22
N ASN A 61 4.63 -0.86 -4.76
CA ASN A 61 5.65 -0.13 -5.52
C ASN A 61 6.70 0.53 -4.59
N ALA A 62 7.48 -0.31 -3.91
CA ALA A 62 8.52 0.11 -2.97
C ALA A 62 9.67 0.88 -3.64
N TRP A 63 10.04 0.52 -4.88
CA TRP A 63 11.23 1.07 -5.53
C TRP A 63 11.09 2.57 -5.86
N ALA A 64 9.89 3.04 -6.22
CA ALA A 64 9.67 4.45 -6.53
C ALA A 64 9.74 5.33 -5.27
N ALA A 65 9.18 4.84 -4.15
CA ALA A 65 9.27 5.49 -2.85
C ALA A 65 10.74 5.51 -2.35
N GLY A 66 11.43 4.36 -2.45
CA GLY A 66 12.85 4.23 -2.12
C GLY A 66 13.75 5.10 -3.00
N GLY A 67 13.45 5.24 -4.30
CA GLY A 67 14.18 6.12 -5.21
C GLY A 67 14.08 7.60 -4.82
N GLY A 68 12.91 8.03 -4.34
CA GLY A 68 12.70 9.39 -3.85
C GLY A 68 13.40 9.68 -2.52
N SER A 69 13.47 8.70 -1.62
CA SER A 69 14.14 8.83 -0.31
C SER A 69 15.64 8.54 -0.36
N LEU A 70 16.16 8.01 -1.47
CA LEU A 70 17.58 7.68 -1.66
C LEU A 70 18.51 8.88 -1.38
N ILE A 71 18.10 10.08 -1.80
CA ILE A 71 18.87 11.32 -1.57
C ILE A 71 19.03 11.57 -0.07
N VAL A 72 17.95 11.41 0.71
CA VAL A 72 17.96 11.62 2.16
C VAL A 72 18.84 10.57 2.84
N ALA A 73 18.76 9.31 2.42
CA ALA A 73 19.61 8.25 2.94
C ALA A 73 21.11 8.51 2.68
N PHE A 74 21.47 9.07 1.51
CA PHE A 74 22.84 9.52 1.24
C PHE A 74 23.31 10.63 2.19
N TYR A 75 22.45 11.58 2.55
CA TYR A 75 22.78 12.62 3.53
C TYR A 75 22.96 12.08 4.96
N ASN A 76 22.29 10.97 5.30
CA ASN A 76 22.35 10.38 6.63
C ASN A 76 23.63 9.57 6.85
N GLY A 77 24.04 8.74 5.90
CA GLY A 77 25.18 7.83 6.13
C GLY A 77 26.06 7.55 4.92
N GLY A 78 25.91 8.30 3.83
CA GLY A 78 26.63 8.04 2.58
C GLY A 78 26.23 6.71 1.92
N GLY A 79 27.14 6.12 1.15
CA GLY A 79 26.93 4.81 0.51
C GLY A 79 26.58 3.68 1.49
N PRO A 80 27.29 3.53 2.62
CA PRO A 80 27.01 2.48 3.60
C PRO A 80 25.67 2.65 4.30
N GLY A 81 25.28 3.90 4.60
CA GLY A 81 23.97 4.23 5.20
C GLY A 81 22.82 3.68 4.39
N VAL A 82 22.79 3.99 3.08
CA VAL A 82 21.73 3.50 2.18
C VAL A 82 21.58 1.97 2.22
N ILE A 83 22.69 1.23 2.18
CA ILE A 83 22.67 -0.23 2.08
C ILE A 83 22.34 -0.87 3.44
N PHE A 84 23.03 -0.46 4.51
CA PHE A 84 22.87 -1.09 5.81
C PHE A 84 21.54 -0.70 6.48
N GLU A 85 21.08 0.54 6.33
CA GLU A 85 19.77 0.96 6.85
C GLU A 85 18.63 0.19 6.16
N LEU A 86 18.69 0.04 4.83
CA LEU A 86 17.69 -0.73 4.08
C LEU A 86 17.70 -2.22 4.45
N TYR A 87 18.89 -2.80 4.63
CA TYR A 87 19.06 -4.20 5.03
C TYR A 87 18.46 -4.46 6.42
N VAL A 88 18.76 -3.61 7.40
CA VAL A 88 18.22 -3.74 8.76
C VAL A 88 16.71 -3.51 8.78
N CYS A 89 16.19 -2.54 8.02
CA CYS A 89 14.75 -2.32 7.88
C CYS A 89 14.02 -3.55 7.31
N SER A 90 14.60 -4.20 6.30
CA SER A 90 14.02 -5.39 5.69
C SER A 90 13.93 -6.56 6.68
N LEU A 91 14.93 -6.72 7.55
CA LEU A 91 14.89 -7.73 8.62
C LEU A 91 13.81 -7.41 9.67
N GLN A 92 13.63 -6.13 10.01
CA GLN A 92 12.59 -5.72 10.97
C GLN A 92 11.18 -6.05 10.45
N LEU A 93 10.94 -5.94 9.15
CA LEU A 93 9.64 -6.23 8.57
C LEU A 93 9.28 -7.71 8.62
N LEU A 94 10.26 -8.61 8.48
CA LEU A 94 10.04 -10.04 8.70
C LEU A 94 9.51 -10.28 10.11
N LEU A 95 10.09 -9.61 11.12
CA LEU A 95 9.62 -9.72 12.51
C LEU A 95 8.22 -9.11 12.71
N VAL A 96 7.90 -8.01 12.03
CA VAL A 96 6.58 -7.35 12.14
C VAL A 96 5.49 -8.15 11.42
N ASN A 97 5.79 -8.83 10.31
CA ASN A 97 4.83 -9.67 9.60
C ASN A 97 4.33 -10.83 10.47
N GLU A 98 5.22 -11.47 11.22
CA GLU A 98 4.83 -12.50 12.19
C GLU A 98 3.91 -11.93 13.30
N LEU A 99 4.15 -10.68 13.75
CA LEU A 99 3.29 -10.02 14.72
C LEU A 99 1.93 -9.61 14.14
N ARG A 100 1.85 -9.29 12.85
CA ARG A 100 0.60 -8.97 12.15
C ARG A 100 -0.35 -10.16 12.13
N ASP A 101 0.15 -11.36 11.91
CA ASP A 101 -0.67 -12.58 11.93
C ASP A 101 -1.28 -12.80 13.31
N LEU A 102 -0.52 -12.51 14.37
CA LEU A 102 -1.02 -12.55 15.75
C LEU A 102 -2.09 -11.47 16.02
N ALA A 103 -1.89 -10.27 15.48
CA ALA A 103 -2.83 -9.14 15.63
C ALA A 103 -4.13 -9.32 14.83
N SER A 104 -4.08 -9.97 13.66
CA SER A 104 -5.24 -10.31 12.83
C SER A 104 -6.22 -11.23 13.57
N ILE A 105 -5.65 -12.23 14.24
CA ILE A 105 -6.39 -13.15 15.12
C ILE A 105 -7.06 -12.36 16.25
N ALA A 106 -6.31 -11.49 16.93
CA ALA A 106 -6.86 -10.64 18.00
C ALA A 106 -7.98 -9.72 17.51
N ALA A 107 -7.82 -9.04 16.36
CA ALA A 107 -8.85 -8.15 15.81
C ALA A 107 -10.17 -8.90 15.51
N THR A 108 -10.06 -10.12 15.01
CA THR A 108 -11.22 -11.02 14.80
C THR A 108 -11.87 -11.42 16.13
N PHE A 109 -11.06 -11.74 17.14
CA PHE A 109 -11.54 -12.03 18.50
C PHE A 109 -12.23 -10.81 19.16
N PHE A 110 -11.68 -9.60 19.03
CA PHE A 110 -12.26 -8.36 19.56
C PHE A 110 -13.63 -8.06 18.93
N TYR A 111 -13.76 -8.29 17.62
CA TYR A 111 -15.03 -8.12 16.89
C TYR A 111 -16.12 -9.10 17.36
N VAL A 112 -15.75 -10.33 17.70
CA VAL A 112 -16.69 -11.39 18.10
C VAL A 112 -17.07 -11.32 19.59
N PHE A 113 -16.15 -10.94 20.48
CA PHE A 113 -16.36 -11.12 21.93
C PHE A 113 -16.61 -9.85 22.75
N ILE A 114 -16.21 -8.65 22.29
CA ILE A 114 -16.19 -7.44 23.16
C ILE A 114 -17.28 -6.41 22.77
N GLY A 115 -18.00 -6.63 21.68
CA GLY A 115 -19.16 -5.83 21.29
C GLY A 115 -18.82 -4.62 20.39
N ALA A 116 -19.80 -4.22 19.60
CA ALA A 116 -19.69 -3.33 18.44
C ALA A 116 -19.07 -1.92 18.68
N SER A 117 -18.94 -1.49 19.94
CA SER A 117 -18.49 -0.13 20.29
C SER A 117 -16.99 0.10 20.11
N LEU A 118 -16.14 -0.88 20.47
CA LEU A 118 -14.69 -0.78 20.20
C LEU A 118 -14.34 -1.09 18.74
N ALA A 119 -15.13 -1.95 18.10
CA ALA A 119 -15.03 -2.24 16.67
C ALA A 119 -15.32 -1.00 15.81
N GLN A 120 -16.28 -0.15 16.21
CA GLN A 120 -16.56 1.13 15.56
C GLN A 120 -15.40 2.12 15.68
N CYS A 121 -14.75 2.22 16.85
CA CYS A 121 -13.54 3.04 16.99
C CYS A 121 -12.40 2.55 16.08
N GLY A 122 -12.18 1.23 16.01
CA GLY A 122 -11.17 0.63 15.10
C GLY A 122 -11.45 0.92 13.62
N GLN A 123 -12.72 0.89 13.20
CA GLN A 123 -13.12 1.22 11.84
C GLN A 123 -12.88 2.70 11.49
N GLN A 124 -13.14 3.62 12.43
CA GLN A 124 -12.90 5.06 12.25
C GLN A 124 -11.40 5.35 12.07
N TRP A 125 -10.55 4.73 12.90
CA TRP A 125 -9.09 4.85 12.75
C TRP A 125 -8.57 4.27 11.44
N ASN A 126 -9.15 3.15 10.97
CA ASN A 126 -8.80 2.57 9.69
C ASN A 126 -9.17 3.50 8.52
N CYS A 127 -10.35 4.11 8.56
CA CYS A 127 -10.77 5.09 7.55
C CYS A 127 -9.82 6.31 7.51
N LEU A 128 -9.48 6.87 8.67
CA LEU A 128 -8.52 7.98 8.76
C LEU A 128 -7.14 7.59 8.21
N ALA A 129 -6.66 6.38 8.50
CA ALA A 129 -5.39 5.90 7.97
C ALA A 129 -5.39 5.86 6.43
N TRP A 130 -6.46 5.38 5.80
CA TRP A 130 -6.59 5.37 4.34
C TRP A 130 -6.69 6.77 3.73
N ILE A 131 -7.35 7.71 4.41
CA ILE A 131 -7.41 9.12 3.97
C ILE A 131 -6.03 9.75 4.01
N PHE A 132 -5.31 9.60 5.13
CA PHE A 132 -3.94 10.13 5.26
C PHE A 132 -2.96 9.46 4.30
N GLY A 133 -3.08 8.15 4.08
CA GLY A 133 -2.28 7.41 3.11
C GLY A 133 -2.51 7.90 1.67
N THR A 134 -3.78 8.14 1.31
CA THR A 134 -4.14 8.70 0.00
C THR A 134 -3.58 10.11 -0.16
N ALA A 135 -3.79 10.98 0.84
CA ALA A 135 -3.28 12.35 0.81
C ALA A 135 -1.74 12.41 0.71
N SER A 136 -1.03 11.52 1.42
CA SER A 136 0.43 11.40 1.32
C SER A 136 0.88 11.01 -0.10
N SER A 137 0.22 10.01 -0.69
CA SER A 137 0.54 9.51 -2.03
C SER A 137 0.29 10.56 -3.12
N THR A 138 -0.82 11.29 -3.03
CA THR A 138 -1.13 12.38 -3.98
C THR A 138 -0.18 13.56 -3.81
N LEU A 139 0.24 13.87 -2.59
CA LEU A 139 1.24 14.91 -2.34
C LEU A 139 2.60 14.55 -2.95
N TRP A 140 3.02 13.31 -2.84
CA TRP A 140 4.22 12.81 -3.51
C TRP A 140 4.13 12.98 -5.03
N ALA A 141 3.01 12.59 -5.65
CA ALA A 141 2.79 12.77 -7.08
C ALA A 141 2.88 14.25 -7.51
N ALA A 142 2.27 15.16 -6.74
CA ALA A 142 2.32 16.60 -7.01
C ALA A 142 3.74 17.16 -6.96
N ASN A 143 4.55 16.73 -5.98
CA ASN A 143 5.96 17.12 -5.89
C ASN A 143 6.75 16.62 -7.10
N THR A 144 6.54 15.38 -7.52
CA THR A 144 7.21 14.78 -8.68
C THR A 144 6.88 15.52 -9.97
N ILE A 145 5.61 15.87 -10.21
CA ILE A 145 5.20 16.64 -11.39
C ILE A 145 5.91 18.00 -11.46
N ILE A 146 5.99 18.70 -10.33
CA ILE A 146 6.65 20.01 -10.27
C ILE A 146 8.16 19.86 -10.42
N ALA A 147 8.77 18.83 -9.83
CA ALA A 147 10.18 18.53 -10.01
C ALA A 147 10.51 18.25 -11.50
N MET A 148 9.66 17.48 -12.19
CA MET A 148 9.79 17.26 -13.63
C MET A 148 9.70 18.57 -14.42
N TYR A 149 8.79 19.46 -14.06
CA TYR A 149 8.66 20.76 -14.72
C TYR A 149 9.90 21.65 -14.51
N SER A 150 10.43 21.69 -13.29
CA SER A 150 11.65 22.45 -12.95
C SER A 150 12.88 21.98 -13.72
N LEU A 151 12.98 20.68 -14.04
CA LEU A 151 14.11 20.15 -14.84
C LEU A 151 14.17 20.73 -16.25
N TYR A 152 13.03 21.08 -16.85
CA TYR A 152 12.97 21.68 -18.19
C TYR A 152 12.99 23.21 -18.17
N HIS A 153 12.84 23.85 -17.00
CA HIS A 153 12.80 25.30 -16.84
C HIS A 153 13.76 25.74 -15.72
N PRO A 154 15.03 26.03 -16.05
CA PRO A 154 16.06 26.31 -15.04
C PRO A 154 15.81 27.58 -14.22
N ASP A 155 15.04 28.54 -14.74
CA ASP A 155 14.69 29.79 -14.03
C ASP A 155 13.47 29.64 -13.11
N TYR A 156 12.83 28.47 -13.11
CA TYR A 156 11.62 28.24 -12.34
C TYR A 156 11.93 27.81 -10.92
N THR A 157 11.46 28.60 -9.95
CA THR A 157 11.56 28.25 -8.52
C THR A 157 10.22 27.70 -8.04
N PRO A 158 10.15 26.42 -7.63
CA PRO A 158 8.92 25.81 -7.19
C PRO A 158 8.40 26.46 -5.90
N GLN A 159 7.16 26.92 -5.92
CA GLN A 159 6.47 27.56 -4.80
C GLN A 159 5.48 26.60 -4.14
N ARG A 160 5.33 26.69 -2.81
CA ARG A 160 4.44 25.79 -2.04
C ARG A 160 2.98 25.80 -2.51
N TRP A 161 2.48 26.96 -2.94
CA TRP A 161 1.11 27.08 -3.44
C TRP A 161 0.89 26.35 -4.78
N GLN A 162 1.93 26.26 -5.62
CA GLN A 162 1.85 25.51 -6.89
C GLN A 162 1.71 24.00 -6.60
N ILE A 163 2.45 23.49 -5.62
CA ILE A 163 2.34 22.10 -5.15
C ILE A 163 0.92 21.81 -4.66
N PHE A 164 0.34 22.73 -3.89
CA PHE A 164 -1.04 22.58 -3.42
C PHE A 164 -2.07 22.56 -4.57
N VAL A 165 -1.92 23.43 -5.58
CA VAL A 165 -2.82 23.44 -6.74
C VAL A 165 -2.71 22.13 -7.53
N VAL A 166 -1.49 21.65 -7.80
CA VAL A 166 -1.29 20.37 -8.48
C VAL A 166 -1.86 19.21 -7.66
N PHE A 167 -1.66 19.21 -6.35
CA PHE A 167 -2.26 18.24 -5.43
C PHE A 167 -3.79 18.18 -5.58
N LEU A 168 -4.48 19.33 -5.57
CA LEU A 168 -5.93 19.36 -5.77
C LEU A 168 -6.34 18.79 -7.14
N VAL A 169 -5.64 19.16 -8.21
CA VAL A 169 -5.93 18.67 -9.57
C VAL A 169 -5.80 17.14 -9.64
N VAL A 170 -4.74 16.58 -9.05
CA VAL A 170 -4.55 15.12 -9.01
C VAL A 170 -5.64 14.44 -8.18
N CYS A 171 -6.01 14.99 -7.00
CA CYS A 171 -7.11 14.45 -6.21
C CYS A 171 -8.44 14.42 -6.99
N TRP A 172 -8.77 15.50 -7.71
CA TRP A 172 -10.00 15.57 -8.51
C TRP A 172 -9.97 14.61 -9.70
N MET A 173 -8.80 14.43 -10.32
CA MET A 173 -8.60 13.44 -11.38
C MET A 173 -8.82 12.02 -10.85
N ASP A 174 -8.20 11.67 -9.72
CA ASP A 174 -8.34 10.35 -9.09
C ASP A 174 -9.80 10.08 -8.70
N ALA A 175 -10.46 11.06 -8.07
CA ALA A 175 -11.88 10.96 -7.71
C ALA A 175 -12.76 10.75 -8.95
N SER A 176 -12.48 11.43 -10.05
CA SER A 176 -13.21 11.28 -11.31
C SER A 176 -13.03 9.88 -11.92
N VAL A 177 -11.81 9.35 -11.90
CA VAL A 177 -11.51 7.99 -12.37
C VAL A 177 -12.23 6.95 -11.52
N VAL A 178 -12.27 7.12 -10.20
CA VAL A 178 -13.00 6.20 -9.31
C VAL A 178 -14.52 6.29 -9.53
N MET A 179 -15.09 7.49 -9.69
CA MET A 179 -16.54 7.65 -9.86
C MET A 179 -17.04 7.19 -11.23
N PHE A 180 -16.34 7.52 -12.31
CA PHE A 180 -16.83 7.31 -13.69
C PHE A 180 -16.09 6.20 -14.45
N GLY A 181 -14.90 5.80 -13.98
CA GLY A 181 -13.96 4.95 -14.69
C GLY A 181 -13.91 3.49 -14.25
N GLN A 182 -14.97 2.95 -13.62
CA GLN A 182 -14.97 1.58 -13.05
C GLN A 182 -14.52 0.49 -14.04
N ARG A 183 -14.88 0.60 -15.33
CA ARG A 183 -14.43 -0.33 -16.39
C ARG A 183 -13.00 -0.08 -16.88
N ILE A 184 -12.44 1.10 -16.63
CA ILE A 184 -11.11 1.52 -17.06
C ILE A 184 -10.06 1.15 -16.00
N LEU A 185 -10.46 1.04 -14.73
CA LEU A 185 -9.57 0.70 -13.60
C LEU A 185 -8.68 -0.54 -13.86
N PRO A 186 -9.19 -1.68 -14.37
CA PRO A 186 -8.33 -2.85 -14.63
C PRO A 186 -7.30 -2.60 -15.73
N LYS A 187 -7.64 -1.78 -16.74
CA LYS A 187 -6.73 -1.41 -17.82
C LYS A 187 -5.66 -0.44 -17.33
N LEU A 188 -6.04 0.52 -16.48
CA LEU A 188 -5.11 1.46 -15.88
C LEU A 188 -4.12 0.74 -14.96
N ALA A 189 -4.59 -0.24 -14.17
CA ALA A 189 -3.71 -1.06 -13.34
C ALA A 189 -2.70 -1.86 -14.17
N ASN A 190 -3.13 -2.48 -15.28
CA ASN A 190 -2.22 -3.19 -16.18
C ASN A 190 -1.17 -2.23 -16.80
N LEU A 191 -1.61 -1.06 -17.25
CA LEU A 191 -0.69 -0.03 -17.79
C LEU A 191 0.30 0.45 -16.72
N ALA A 192 -0.19 0.73 -15.51
CA ALA A 192 0.65 1.14 -14.39
C ALA A 192 1.69 0.06 -14.04
N CYS A 193 1.32 -1.22 -14.07
CA CYS A 193 2.26 -2.32 -13.87
C CYS A 193 3.32 -2.37 -14.97
N CYS A 194 2.92 -2.25 -16.25
CA CYS A 194 3.88 -2.19 -17.35
C CYS A 194 4.86 -1.00 -17.21
N VAL A 195 4.36 0.18 -16.82
CA VAL A 195 5.18 1.37 -16.59
C VAL A 195 6.09 1.18 -15.36
N CYS A 196 5.60 0.57 -14.29
CA CYS A 196 6.37 0.31 -13.07
C CYS A 196 7.54 -0.65 -13.34
N VAL A 197 7.25 -1.81 -13.95
CA VAL A 197 8.26 -2.83 -14.29
C VAL A 197 9.22 -2.31 -15.36
N GLY A 198 8.71 -1.61 -16.38
CA GLY A 198 9.55 -0.97 -17.39
C GLY A 198 10.44 0.12 -16.78
N GLY A 199 9.89 0.92 -15.88
CA GLY A 199 10.59 2.00 -15.18
C GLY A 199 11.75 1.50 -14.33
N VAL A 200 11.53 0.45 -13.52
CA VAL A 200 12.60 -0.13 -12.69
C VAL A 200 13.69 -0.73 -13.58
N PHE A 201 13.30 -1.45 -14.65
CA PHE A 201 14.24 -2.05 -15.59
C PHE A 201 15.10 -0.99 -16.29
N ILE A 202 14.47 0.07 -16.83
CA ILE A 202 15.18 1.17 -17.48
C ILE A 202 16.11 1.86 -16.48
N THR A 203 15.65 2.14 -15.26
CA THR A 203 16.46 2.80 -14.22
C THR A 203 17.69 1.97 -13.88
N ILE A 204 17.55 0.65 -13.70
CA ILE A 204 18.68 -0.26 -13.46
C ILE A 204 19.66 -0.23 -14.64
N MET A 205 19.17 -0.27 -15.88
CA MET A 205 20.02 -0.19 -17.07
C MET A 205 20.77 1.13 -17.15
N VAL A 206 20.11 2.26 -16.87
CA VAL A 206 20.75 3.58 -16.83
C VAL A 206 21.83 3.62 -15.76
N CYS A 207 21.56 3.17 -14.54
CA CYS A 207 22.55 3.11 -13.46
C CYS A 207 23.73 2.17 -13.76
N ALA A 208 23.50 1.07 -14.49
CA ALA A 208 24.54 0.11 -14.85
C ALA A 208 25.44 0.61 -15.99
N ILE A 209 24.86 1.28 -17.00
CA ILE A 209 25.53 1.66 -18.25
C ILE A 209 26.15 3.07 -18.14
N MET A 210 25.45 4.04 -17.54
CA MET A 210 25.90 5.44 -17.51
C MET A 210 27.33 5.62 -16.99
N PRO A 211 27.75 5.01 -15.86
CA PRO A 211 29.11 5.20 -15.31
C PRO A 211 30.23 4.79 -16.28
N ALA A 212 29.96 3.83 -17.17
CA ALA A 212 30.91 3.39 -18.20
C ALA A 212 30.97 4.36 -19.40
N THR A 213 29.90 5.11 -19.65
CA THR A 213 29.79 6.03 -20.80
C THR A 213 30.22 7.47 -20.51
N THR A 214 30.05 7.95 -19.27
CA THR A 214 30.40 9.33 -18.86
C THR A 214 31.86 9.48 -18.38
N GLY A 215 32.64 8.39 -18.36
CA GLY A 215 34.06 8.43 -18.00
C GLY A 215 34.36 8.65 -16.51
N GLN A 216 33.32 8.67 -15.65
CA GLN A 216 33.44 8.83 -14.20
C GLN A 216 33.77 7.50 -13.48
N GLY A 217 33.63 6.36 -14.16
CA GLY A 217 33.91 5.03 -13.59
C GLY A 217 32.88 4.60 -12.53
N TYR A 218 33.00 3.35 -12.06
CA TYR A 218 32.16 2.84 -10.97
C TYR A 218 32.69 3.32 -9.60
N ALA A 219 31.78 3.46 -8.64
CA ALA A 219 32.14 3.83 -7.27
C ALA A 219 33.13 2.82 -6.66
N SER A 220 34.07 3.31 -5.86
CA SER A 220 35.08 2.47 -5.20
C SER A 220 34.45 1.61 -4.09
N ASN A 221 35.05 0.46 -3.79
CA ASN A 221 34.56 -0.43 -2.74
C ASN A 221 34.51 0.27 -1.36
N SER A 222 35.51 1.09 -1.04
CA SER A 222 35.54 1.84 0.22
C SER A 222 34.40 2.84 0.34
N PHE A 223 34.06 3.53 -0.75
CA PHE A 223 32.96 4.50 -0.79
C PHE A 223 31.61 3.83 -0.52
N VAL A 224 31.39 2.63 -1.08
CA VAL A 224 30.10 1.92 -0.95
C VAL A 224 29.94 1.29 0.44
N TRP A 225 31.00 0.71 1.01
CA TRP A 225 30.86 -0.15 2.19
C TRP A 225 31.40 0.43 3.49
N THR A 226 32.29 1.43 3.44
CA THR A 226 33.07 1.85 4.62
C THR A 226 33.00 3.34 4.89
N GLU A 227 32.85 4.17 3.86
CA GLU A 227 32.87 5.62 4.00
C GLU A 227 31.53 6.15 4.54
N TRP A 228 31.43 6.22 5.86
CA TRP A 228 30.31 6.86 6.55
C TRP A 228 30.48 8.37 6.54
N ASN A 229 29.54 9.07 5.90
CA ASN A 229 29.51 10.53 5.87
C ASN A 229 28.15 11.04 6.37
N ASN A 230 28.19 11.68 7.53
CA ASN A 230 27.02 12.25 8.17
C ASN A 230 26.94 13.75 7.85
N GLN A 231 25.95 14.10 7.02
CA GLN A 231 25.70 15.48 6.59
C GLN A 231 24.44 16.08 7.25
N THR A 232 23.89 15.41 8.26
CA THR A 232 22.64 15.80 8.92
C THR A 232 22.82 16.86 10.01
N GLY A 233 24.06 17.11 10.43
CA GLY A 233 24.41 18.05 11.50
C GLY A 233 24.29 17.46 12.92
N TYR A 234 23.89 16.20 13.05
CA TYR A 234 23.92 15.50 14.35
C TYR A 234 25.32 14.94 14.66
N THR A 235 25.71 14.99 15.93
CA THR A 235 27.03 14.52 16.39
C THR A 235 27.12 13.01 16.62
N SER A 236 25.98 12.32 16.71
CA SER A 236 25.92 10.87 16.97
C SER A 236 25.54 10.11 15.72
N ASP A 237 26.50 9.36 15.16
CA ASP A 237 26.27 8.55 13.96
C ASP A 237 25.26 7.42 14.21
N GLY A 238 25.17 6.89 15.43
CA GLY A 238 24.17 5.90 15.78
C GLY A 238 22.74 6.46 15.77
N PHE A 239 22.56 7.72 16.16
CA PHE A 239 21.26 8.37 16.05
C PHE A 239 20.89 8.61 14.58
N VAL A 240 21.85 9.04 13.77
CA VAL A 240 21.64 9.29 12.34
C VAL A 240 21.31 8.01 11.58
N PHE A 241 21.97 6.90 11.92
CA PHE A 241 21.62 5.58 11.40
C PHE A 241 20.15 5.23 11.71
N LEU A 242 19.73 5.39 12.98
CA LEU A 242 18.33 5.10 13.36
C LEU A 242 17.32 6.03 12.67
N ALA A 243 17.67 7.31 12.50
CA ALA A 243 16.85 8.26 11.77
C ALA A 243 16.78 7.91 10.27
N GLY A 244 17.86 7.40 9.69
CA GLY A 244 17.91 6.95 8.31
C GLY A 244 17.09 5.70 8.03
N MET A 245 16.95 4.80 9.00
CA MET A 245 16.02 3.66 8.91
C MET A 245 14.57 4.10 8.63
N LEU A 246 14.15 5.32 9.00
CA LEU A 246 12.81 5.82 8.66
C LEU A 246 12.60 5.95 7.14
N ASN A 247 13.66 6.22 6.37
CA ASN A 247 13.57 6.24 4.90
C ASN A 247 13.37 4.83 4.35
N GLY A 248 14.10 3.84 4.88
CA GLY A 248 13.92 2.43 4.53
C GLY A 248 12.52 1.94 4.89
N ALA A 249 12.00 2.33 6.05
CA ALA A 249 10.65 2.00 6.50
C ALA A 249 9.54 2.75 5.73
N PHE A 250 9.83 3.89 5.11
CA PHE A 250 8.89 4.57 4.22
C PHE A 250 8.86 3.93 2.82
N ALA A 251 9.98 3.35 2.41
CA ALA A 251 10.12 2.73 1.10
C ALA A 251 9.45 1.36 0.99
N ILE A 252 9.23 0.66 2.11
CA ILE A 252 8.67 -0.70 2.18
C ILE A 252 7.36 -0.67 2.94
#